data_AF-A0A0U0ZSS6-F1
#
_entry.id   AF-A0A0U0ZSS6-F1
#
_cell.length_a   1.000
_cell.length_b   1.000
_cell.length_c   1.000
_cell.angle_alpha   90.00
_cell.angle_beta   90.00
_cell.angle_gamma   90.00
#
_symmetry.space_group_name_H-M   'P 1'
#
loop_
_entity.id
_entity.type
_entity.pdbx_description
1 polymer ?
#
loop_
_entity_poly.entity_id
_entity_poly.type
_entity_poly.pdbx_seq_one_letter_code
_entity_poly.pdbx_strand_id
1 'polypeptide(L)'
;MKKLGMQLKNARKQAGLTQQDVASKSGVTRQTVSYIESGQHRTDAVILAQVADALGFRLSLVAKKPLSHDVQAAYDLMAQLNQSPRP
;
A
#
# COMPACT_ATOMS: atom_id res chain seq x y z
N MET A 1 3.55 3.16 -3.14
CA MET A 1 2.12 3.32 -2.84
C MET A 1 1.14 2.74 -3.86
N LYS A 2 1.55 2.48 -5.12
CA LYS A 2 0.65 1.96 -6.19
C LYS A 2 -0.28 0.80 -5.77
N LYS A 3 0.23 -0.20 -5.02
CA LYS A 3 -0.58 -1.34 -4.57
C LYS A 3 -1.72 -0.93 -3.64
N LEU A 4 -1.44 -0.13 -2.61
CA LEU A 4 -2.46 0.34 -1.66
C LEU A 4 -3.51 1.23 -2.34
N GLY A 5 -3.07 2.18 -3.18
CA GLY A 5 -3.96 3.03 -3.96
C GLY A 5 -4.92 2.24 -4.85
N MET A 6 -4.41 1.18 -5.49
CA MET A 6 -5.24 0.27 -6.29
C MET A 6 -6.24 -0.52 -5.46
N GLN A 7 -5.86 -0.96 -4.25
CA GLN A 7 -6.78 -1.64 -3.33
C GLN A 7 -7.93 -0.71 -2.91
N LEU A 8 -7.63 0.54 -2.54
CA LEU A 8 -8.65 1.53 -2.18
C LEU A 8 -9.57 1.85 -3.38
N LYS A 9 -9.01 1.99 -4.59
CA LYS A 9 -9.78 2.17 -5.82
C LYS A 9 -10.75 1.02 -6.08
N ASN A 10 -10.30 -0.21 -5.88
CA ASN A 10 -11.12 -1.39 -6.07
C ASN A 10 -12.23 -1.48 -5.02
N ALA A 11 -11.92 -1.24 -3.75
CA ALA A 11 -12.90 -1.16 -2.67
C ALA A 11 -13.99 -0.12 -2.96
N ARG A 12 -13.59 1.08 -3.37
CA ARG A 12 -14.54 2.14 -3.80
C ARG A 12 -15.47 1.66 -4.90
N LYS A 13 -14.92 1.06 -5.96
CA LYS A 13 -15.71 0.55 -7.10
C LYS A 13 -16.68 -0.55 -6.69
N GLN A 14 -16.25 -1.47 -5.82
CA GLN A 14 -17.12 -2.54 -5.29
C GLN A 14 -18.28 -1.98 -4.45
N ALA A 15 -18.05 -0.87 -3.75
CA ALA A 15 -19.09 -0.14 -3.04
C ALA A 15 -20.00 0.72 -3.96
N GLY A 16 -19.77 0.74 -5.28
CA GLY A 16 -20.55 1.55 -6.22
C GLY A 16 -20.34 3.06 -6.08
N LEU A 17 -19.27 3.50 -5.41
CA LEU A 17 -19.03 4.90 -5.10
C LEU A 17 -18.17 5.59 -6.16
N THR A 18 -18.44 6.87 -6.42
CA THR A 18 -17.55 7.75 -7.18
C THR A 18 -16.42 8.27 -6.30
N GLN A 19 -15.36 8.83 -6.90
CA GLN A 19 -14.30 9.49 -6.12
C GLN A 19 -14.82 10.69 -5.33
N GLN A 20 -15.89 11.35 -5.82
CA GLN A 20 -16.54 12.45 -5.12
C GLN A 20 -17.29 11.96 -3.88
N ASP A 21 -17.96 10.82 -3.95
CA ASP A 21 -18.67 10.26 -2.80
C ASP A 21 -17.72 9.89 -1.66
N VAL A 22 -16.57 9.30 -1.99
CA VAL A 22 -15.54 8.99 -1.00
C VAL A 22 -14.95 10.26 -0.40
N ALA A 23 -14.67 11.26 -1.23
CA ALA A 23 -14.17 12.56 -0.77
C ALA A 23 -15.13 13.21 0.24
N SER A 24 -16.43 13.22 -0.07
CA SER A 24 -17.47 13.73 0.83
C SER A 24 -17.57 12.92 2.13
N LYS A 25 -17.41 11.60 2.08
CA LYS A 25 -17.44 10.74 3.29
C LYS A 25 -16.19 10.86 4.15
N SER A 26 -15.02 11.04 3.55
CA SER A 26 -13.74 11.09 4.27
C SER A 26 -13.32 12.51 4.68
N GLY A 27 -14.03 13.54 4.22
CA GLY A 27 -13.70 14.95 4.48
C GLY A 27 -12.47 15.45 3.73
N VAL A 28 -12.10 14.80 2.61
CA VAL A 28 -10.94 15.19 1.77
C VAL A 28 -11.41 15.66 0.40
N THR A 29 -10.51 16.17 -0.44
CA THR A 29 -10.89 16.59 -1.79
C THR A 29 -10.96 15.40 -2.76
N ARG A 30 -11.79 15.49 -3.81
CA ARG A 30 -11.81 14.49 -4.90
C ARG A 30 -10.43 14.30 -5.55
N GLN A 31 -9.67 15.39 -5.69
CA GLN A 31 -8.30 15.36 -6.20
C GLN A 31 -7.38 14.53 -5.30
N THR A 32 -7.50 14.67 -3.98
CA THR A 32 -6.80 13.84 -2.99
C THR A 32 -7.14 12.36 -3.19
N VAL A 33 -8.42 12.00 -3.35
CA VAL A 33 -8.82 10.62 -3.65
C VAL A 33 -8.19 10.12 -4.95
N SER A 34 -8.20 10.93 -6.01
CA SER A 34 -7.58 10.58 -7.29
C SER A 34 -6.07 10.32 -7.17
N TYR A 35 -5.35 11.16 -6.41
CA TYR A 35 -3.91 11.00 -6.17
C TYR A 35 -3.57 9.76 -5.34
N ILE A 36 -4.39 9.45 -4.34
CA ILE A 36 -4.27 8.22 -3.57
C ILE A 36 -4.44 7.00 -4.48
N GLU A 37 -5.50 6.99 -5.29
CA GLU A 37 -5.83 5.86 -6.16
C GLU A 37 -4.84 5.63 -7.29
N SER A 38 -4.20 6.69 -7.79
CA SER A 38 -3.15 6.58 -8.81
C SER A 38 -1.79 6.19 -8.21
N GLY A 39 -1.62 6.37 -6.90
CA GLY A 39 -0.37 6.13 -6.19
C GLY A 39 0.78 7.04 -6.67
N GLN A 40 0.46 8.16 -7.32
CA GLN A 40 1.42 9.10 -7.90
C GLN A 40 2.01 10.09 -6.89
N HIS A 41 1.43 10.24 -5.69
CA HIS A 41 1.92 11.17 -4.67
C HIS A 41 2.18 10.47 -3.33
N ARG A 42 3.12 11.03 -2.56
CA ARG A 42 3.23 10.72 -1.14
C ARG A 42 2.05 11.37 -0.45
N THR A 43 1.23 10.56 0.20
CA THR A 43 0.06 10.99 0.95
C THR A 43 0.28 10.64 2.41
N ASP A 44 -0.10 11.55 3.31
CA ASP A 44 -0.01 11.32 4.75
C ASP A 44 -0.85 10.10 5.18
N ALA A 45 -0.30 9.34 6.12
CA ALA A 45 -0.96 8.14 6.66
C ALA A 45 -2.34 8.47 7.25
N VAL A 46 -2.52 9.66 7.83
CA VAL A 46 -3.79 10.14 8.37
C VAL A 46 -4.86 10.26 7.28
N ILE A 47 -4.52 10.86 6.14
CA ILE A 47 -5.43 11.01 5.01
C ILE A 47 -5.80 9.64 4.42
N LEU A 48 -4.83 8.72 4.34
CA LEU A 48 -5.09 7.35 3.91
C LEU A 48 -6.03 6.62 4.86
N ALA A 49 -5.87 6.83 6.17
CA ALA A 49 -6.77 6.25 7.17
C ALA A 49 -8.19 6.79 7.02
N GLN A 50 -8.37 8.11 6.85
CA GLN A 50 -9.68 8.72 6.62
C GLN A 50 -10.38 8.15 5.38
N VAL A 51 -9.65 7.98 4.27
CA VAL A 51 -10.21 7.40 3.04
C VAL A 51 -10.54 5.92 3.21
N ALA A 52 -9.70 5.16 3.93
CA ALA A 52 -9.98 3.76 4.25
C ALA A 52 -11.23 3.64 5.14
N ASP A 53 -11.33 4.44 6.19
CA ASP A 53 -12.47 4.44 7.13
C ASP A 53 -13.78 4.79 6.40
N ALA A 54 -13.75 5.78 5.49
CA ALA A 54 -14.90 6.14 4.65
C ALA A 54 -15.37 5.02 3.70
N LEU A 55 -14.48 4.06 3.41
CA LEU A 55 -14.76 2.86 2.63
C LEU A 55 -15.08 1.63 3.51
N GLY A 56 -15.10 1.78 4.83
CA GLY A 56 -15.36 0.69 5.78
C GLY A 56 -14.14 -0.19 6.08
N PHE A 57 -12.93 0.31 5.82
CA PHE A 57 -11.66 -0.41 6.07
C PHE A 57 -10.84 0.30 7.14
N ARG A 58 -10.01 -0.46 7.86
CA ARG A 58 -9.04 0.09 8.81
C ARG A 58 -7.62 -0.16 8.30
N LEU A 59 -6.76 0.85 8.34
CA LEU A 59 -5.32 0.65 8.15
C LEU A 59 -4.73 -0.02 9.40
N SER A 60 -3.98 -1.10 9.19
CA SER A 60 -3.25 -1.79 10.25
C SER A 60 -1.80 -2.03 9.84
N LEU A 61 -0.93 -2.07 10.84
CA LEU A 61 0.45 -2.50 10.67
C LEU A 61 0.53 -3.98 10.98
N VAL A 62 1.16 -4.73 10.08
CA VAL A 62 1.43 -6.16 10.26
C VAL A 62 2.93 -6.32 10.36
N ALA A 63 3.39 -7.08 11.35
CA ALA A 63 4.81 -7.40 11.49
C ALA A 63 5.30 -8.06 10.20
N LYS A 64 6.49 -7.66 9.73
CA LYS A 64 7.14 -8.38 8.64
C LYS A 64 7.38 -9.81 9.12
N LYS A 65 6.80 -10.79 8.45
CA LYS A 65 7.15 -12.18 8.69
C LYS A 65 8.62 -12.32 8.28
N PRO A 66 9.51 -12.81 9.16
CA PRO A 66 10.86 -13.12 8.74
C PRO A 66 10.79 -14.14 7.60
N LEU A 67 11.74 -14.07 6.68
CA LEU A 67 11.93 -15.13 5.69
C LEU A 67 11.99 -16.46 6.46
N SER A 68 11.45 -17.53 5.88
CA SER A 68 11.68 -18.85 6.49
C SER A 68 13.19 -19.08 6.60
N HIS A 69 13.60 -19.87 7.59
CA HIS A 69 15.01 -20.16 7.82
C HIS A 69 15.69 -20.64 6.51
N ASP A 70 15.00 -21.46 5.72
CA ASP A 70 15.48 -21.96 4.44
C ASP A 70 15.68 -20.86 3.39
N VAL A 71 14.77 -19.89 3.32
CA VAL A 71 14.87 -18.78 2.38
C VAL A 71 15.97 -17.82 2.81
N GLN A 72 16.15 -17.58 4.12
CA GLN A 72 17.25 -16.76 4.61
C GLN A 72 18.61 -17.41 4.29
N ALA A 73 18.76 -18.71 4.52
CA ALA A 73 19.97 -19.44 4.18
C ALA A 73 20.30 -19.38 2.67
N ALA A 74 19.28 -19.44 1.81
CA ALA A 74 19.46 -19.27 0.37
C ALA A 74 19.97 -17.86 0.00
N TYR A 75 19.42 -16.81 0.62
CA TYR A 75 19.91 -15.43 0.40
C TYR A 75 21.35 -15.24 0.90
N ASP A 76 21.68 -15.82 2.07
CA ASP A 76 23.02 -15.73 2.64
C ASP A 76 24.04 -16.42 1.73
N LEU A 77 23.71 -17.58 1.15
CA LEU A 77 24.54 -18.28 0.17
C LEU A 77 24.70 -17.45 -1.12
N MET A 78 23.61 -16.88 -1.65
CA MET A 78 23.67 -16.03 -2.85
C MET A 78 24.54 -14.79 -2.63
N ALA A 79 24.49 -14.20 -1.43
CA ALA A 79 25.32 -13.06 -1.07
C ALA A 79 26.82 -13.44 -1.02
N GLN A 80 27.14 -14.61 -0.46
CA GLN A 80 28.51 -15.14 -0.42
C GLN A 80 29.06 -15.38 -1.82
N LEU A 81 28.27 -15.96 -2.73
CA LEU A 81 28.70 -16.22 -4.12
C LEU A 81 29.00 -14.95 -4.92
N ASN A 82 28.28 -13.86 -4.66
CA ASN A 82 28.52 -12.57 -5.30
C ASN A 82 29.68 -11.76 -4.70
N GLN A 83 30.20 -12.17 -3.54
CA GLN A 83 31.35 -11.54 -2.88
C GLN A 83 32.66 -12.31 -3.10
N SER A 84 32.60 -13.49 -3.73
CA SER A 84 33.80 -14.21 -4.13
C SER A 84 34.64 -13.34 -5.06
N PRO A 85 35.94 -13.11 -4.77
CA PRO A 85 36.80 -12.40 -5.69
C PRO A 85 36.81 -13.17 -7.01
N ARG A 86 36.57 -12.47 -8.13
CA ARG A 86 36.85 -13.05 -9.44
C ARG A 86 38.35 -13.40 -9.46
N PRO A 87 38.72 -14.62 -9.91
CA PRO A 87 40.12 -15.00 -10.05
C PRO A 87 40.86 -14.07 -11.01
#